data_AF-A0A672LDD9-F1
#
_entry.id   AF-A0A672LDD9-F1
#
_cell.length_a   1.000
_cell.length_b   1.000
_cell.length_c   1.000
_cell.angle_alpha   90.00
_cell.angle_beta   90.00
_cell.angle_gamma   90.00
#
_symmetry.space_group_name_H-M   'P 1'
#
loop_
_entity.id
_entity.type
_entity.pdbx_description
1 polymer ?
#
loop_
_entity_poly.entity_id
_entity_poly.type
_entity_poly.pdbx_seq_one_letter_code
_entity_poly.pdbx_strand_id
1 'polypeptide(L)'
;IQYMSLSSHFTSEKCQGMGAEFFNGQPVSELISQLLRAEPYPNSRYGAQCGQQLAGGNSSVMGIDNICELAARLLFSTIEWVRNIPYFPDLPVSEQVALLRLSWSELFILNAAQSALPLHTAPLLAAAGFHSSPMPADRVVSFMDQVRVFQDQVDKLTRLQVDSAEYSCLKAIALFSPGES
;
A
#
# COMPACT_ATOMS: atom_id res chain seq x y z
N ILE A 1 -4.71 -17.19 -19.64
CA ILE A 1 -5.79 -17.08 -20.66
C ILE A 1 -7.10 -17.78 -20.24
N GLN A 2 -7.08 -18.71 -19.26
CA GLN A 2 -8.32 -19.36 -18.80
C GLN A 2 -8.97 -18.76 -17.53
N TYR A 3 -8.42 -17.67 -16.97
CA TYR A 3 -8.99 -16.96 -15.81
C TYR A 3 -9.83 -15.72 -16.17
N MET A 4 -9.91 -15.35 -17.46
CA MET A 4 -10.62 -14.13 -17.90
C MET A 4 -12.04 -14.38 -18.47
N SER A 5 -12.56 -15.61 -18.43
CA SER A 5 -13.87 -15.94 -19.02
C SER A 5 -15.01 -16.11 -18.02
N LEU A 6 -14.76 -15.93 -16.71
CA LEU A 6 -15.81 -16.02 -15.67
C LEU A 6 -16.24 -14.66 -15.10
N SER A 7 -15.59 -13.56 -15.48
CA SER A 7 -15.97 -12.20 -15.04
C SER A 7 -17.13 -11.59 -15.85
N SER A 8 -17.52 -12.18 -16.98
CA SER A 8 -18.45 -11.54 -17.92
C SER A 8 -19.93 -11.87 -17.69
N HIS A 9 -20.27 -12.68 -16.68
CA HIS A 9 -21.65 -13.15 -16.45
C HIS A 9 -22.25 -12.78 -15.09
N PHE A 10 -21.60 -11.89 -14.32
CA PHE A 10 -22.12 -11.42 -13.02
C PHE A 10 -22.18 -9.89 -12.91
N THR A 11 -22.51 -9.22 -14.02
CA THR A 11 -22.79 -7.78 -14.05
C THR A 11 -24.13 -7.53 -14.73
N SER A 12 -25.20 -7.97 -14.08
CA SER A 12 -26.53 -7.41 -14.31
C SER A 12 -27.43 -7.83 -13.17
N GLU A 13 -27.37 -7.10 -12.05
CA GLU A 13 -28.53 -6.59 -11.32
C GLU A 13 -28.11 -6.08 -9.93
N LYS A 14 -28.55 -4.86 -9.63
CA LYS A 14 -28.56 -4.18 -8.33
C LYS A 14 -27.21 -3.88 -7.68
N CYS A 15 -26.83 -2.61 -7.76
CA CYS A 15 -26.60 -1.76 -6.59
C CYS A 15 -26.79 -0.29 -7.00
N GLN A 16 -28.02 0.07 -7.35
CA GLN A 16 -28.43 1.46 -7.42
C GLN A 16 -28.78 1.90 -6.00
N GLY A 17 -27.95 2.75 -5.41
CA GLY A 17 -28.18 3.36 -4.11
C GLY A 17 -27.10 3.06 -3.07
N MET A 18 -25.86 3.46 -3.32
CA MET A 18 -24.85 3.53 -2.27
C MET A 18 -24.01 4.80 -2.41
N GLY A 19 -24.69 5.95 -2.34
CA GLY A 19 -24.03 7.23 -2.43
C GLY A 19 -24.92 8.32 -1.87
N ALA A 20 -24.96 8.46 -0.54
CA ALA A 20 -25.30 9.72 0.14
C ALA A 20 -25.31 9.64 1.69
N GLU A 21 -25.43 8.47 2.33
CA GLU A 21 -25.79 8.43 3.77
C GLU A 21 -24.69 7.99 4.76
N PHE A 22 -23.42 7.91 4.35
CA PHE A 22 -22.36 7.43 5.25
C PHE A 22 -21.80 8.50 6.22
N PHE A 23 -22.05 9.79 5.99
CA PHE A 23 -21.58 10.86 6.87
C PHE A 23 -22.69 11.28 7.84
N ASN A 24 -22.88 10.45 8.87
CA ASN A 24 -23.88 10.62 9.94
C ASN A 24 -23.50 11.79 10.89
N GLY A 25 -23.30 13.00 10.36
CA GLY A 25 -23.03 14.23 11.13
C GLY A 25 -21.74 14.27 11.96
N GLN A 26 -20.88 13.25 11.88
CA GLN A 26 -19.58 13.23 12.56
C GLN A 26 -18.65 14.27 11.92
N PRO A 27 -17.97 15.12 12.71
CA PRO A 27 -17.03 16.08 12.16
C PRO A 27 -15.85 15.34 11.53
N VAL A 28 -15.38 15.82 10.38
CA VAL A 28 -14.27 15.22 9.62
C VAL A 28 -13.01 15.00 10.49
N SER A 29 -12.78 15.89 11.47
CA SER A 29 -11.69 15.76 12.43
C SER A 29 -11.76 14.49 13.29
N GLU A 30 -12.97 14.04 13.62
CA GLU A 30 -13.19 12.82 14.41
C GLU A 30 -12.88 11.58 13.56
N LEU A 31 -13.31 11.57 12.30
CA LEU A 31 -12.96 10.50 11.36
C LEU A 31 -11.44 10.40 11.18
N ILE A 32 -10.75 11.53 10.95
CA ILE A 32 -9.28 11.57 10.84
C ILE A 32 -8.63 11.02 12.12
N SER A 33 -9.15 11.38 13.29
CA SER A 33 -8.64 10.88 14.58
C SER A 33 -8.81 9.37 14.71
N GLN A 34 -9.95 8.83 14.26
CA GLN A 34 -10.18 7.38 14.25
C GLN A 34 -9.24 6.66 13.27
N LEU A 35 -9.03 7.21 12.07
CA LEU A 35 -8.08 6.65 11.10
C LEU A 35 -6.65 6.64 11.63
N LEU A 36 -6.22 7.70 12.31
CA LEU A 36 -4.90 7.79 12.94
C LEU A 36 -4.73 6.81 14.10
N ARG A 37 -5.79 6.56 14.88
CA ARG A 37 -5.76 5.57 15.98
C ARG A 37 -5.70 4.13 15.49
N ALA A 38 -6.16 3.86 14.28
CA ALA A 38 -6.11 2.54 13.66
C ALA A 38 -4.71 2.17 13.14
N GLU A 39 -3.77 3.11 13.05
CA GLU A 39 -2.40 2.84 12.59
C GLU A 39 -1.68 1.92 13.59
N PRO A 40 -1.26 0.70 13.17
CA PRO A 40 -0.68 -0.30 14.08
C PRO A 40 0.65 0.12 14.71
N TYR A 41 1.38 1.00 14.03
CA TYR A 41 2.72 1.42 14.42
C TYR A 41 2.82 2.95 14.42
N PRO A 42 3.32 3.57 15.50
CA PRO A 42 3.62 4.99 15.49
C PRO A 42 4.73 5.28 14.48
N ASN A 43 4.50 6.27 13.61
CA ASN A 43 5.37 6.70 12.49
C ASN A 43 6.86 6.83 12.84
N SER A 44 7.21 7.11 14.10
CA SER A 44 8.59 7.21 14.56
C SER A 44 9.42 5.94 14.41
N ARG A 45 8.83 4.74 14.35
CA ARG A 45 9.63 3.48 14.30
C ARG A 45 10.22 3.19 12.93
N TYR A 46 9.58 3.60 11.84
CA TYR A 46 10.07 3.35 10.48
C TYR A 46 11.23 4.29 10.11
N GLY A 47 11.06 5.60 10.37
CA GLY A 47 12.11 6.59 10.13
C GLY A 47 13.30 6.49 11.08
N ALA A 48 13.10 6.09 12.34
CA ALA A 48 14.21 5.98 13.31
C ALA A 48 15.18 4.83 12.99
N GLN A 49 14.71 3.73 12.39
CA GLN A 49 15.59 2.63 11.98
C GLN A 49 16.46 3.02 10.78
N CYS A 50 15.88 3.67 9.76
CA CYS A 50 16.65 4.21 8.63
C CYS A 50 17.63 5.30 9.10
N GLY A 51 17.17 6.23 9.96
CA GLY A 51 17.98 7.33 10.50
C GLY A 51 19.14 6.89 11.40
N GLN A 52 18.96 5.87 12.25
CA GLN A 52 20.07 5.33 13.05
C GLN A 52 21.11 4.60 12.20
N GLN A 53 20.71 3.94 11.11
CA GLN A 53 21.64 3.25 10.21
C GLN A 53 22.51 4.23 9.42
N LEU A 54 21.97 5.40 9.06
CA LEU A 54 22.70 6.48 8.38
C LEU A 54 23.70 7.21 9.30
N ALA A 55 23.44 7.27 10.61
CA ALA A 55 24.34 7.91 11.59
C ALA A 55 25.57 7.03 11.97
N GLY A 56 25.57 5.76 11.57
CA GLY A 56 26.57 4.77 11.97
C GLY A 56 27.47 4.28 10.84
N GLY A 57 28.01 5.14 9.97
CA GLY A 57 29.18 4.89 9.11
C GLY A 57 29.14 3.73 8.08
N ASN A 58 28.16 2.84 8.16
CA ASN A 58 27.93 1.75 7.23
C ASN A 58 26.61 2.03 6.53
N SER A 59 26.68 2.56 5.31
CA SER A 59 25.59 2.58 4.33
C SER A 59 25.24 1.14 3.91
N SER A 60 24.94 0.26 4.87
CA SER A 60 24.61 -1.13 4.63
C SER A 60 23.30 -1.15 3.86
N VAL A 61 23.43 -1.29 2.55
CA VAL A 61 22.42 -1.85 1.65
C VAL A 61 21.60 -2.85 2.47
N MET A 62 20.34 -2.52 2.74
CA MET A 62 19.47 -3.44 3.46
C MET A 62 19.52 -4.79 2.72
N GLY A 63 19.88 -5.86 3.43
CA GLY A 63 19.90 -7.19 2.86
C GLY A 63 18.53 -7.53 2.25
N ILE A 64 18.52 -8.39 1.23
CA ILE A 64 17.29 -8.79 0.53
C ILE A 64 16.23 -9.31 1.50
N ASP A 65 16.65 -10.11 2.47
CA ASP A 65 15.77 -10.64 3.53
C ASP A 65 15.10 -9.50 4.32
N ASN A 66 15.82 -8.41 4.57
CA ASN A 66 15.30 -7.24 5.28
C ASN A 66 14.27 -6.46 4.45
N ILE A 67 14.40 -6.44 3.11
CA ILE A 67 13.43 -5.79 2.22
C ILE A 67 12.14 -6.61 2.13
N CYS A 68 12.25 -7.93 1.93
CA CYS A 68 11.10 -8.82 1.88
C CYS A 68 10.37 -8.86 3.23
N GLU A 69 11.11 -8.92 4.34
CA GLU A 69 10.55 -8.85 5.69
C GLU A 69 9.82 -7.52 5.93
N LEU A 70 10.44 -6.40 5.52
CA LEU A 70 9.81 -5.09 5.69
C LEU A 70 8.57 -4.94 4.81
N ALA A 71 8.60 -5.40 3.56
CA ALA A 71 7.43 -5.44 2.69
C ALA A 71 6.29 -6.28 3.30
N ALA A 72 6.61 -7.46 3.84
CA ALA A 72 5.63 -8.29 4.55
C ALA A 72 5.05 -7.54 5.76
N ARG A 73 5.87 -6.87 6.56
CA ARG A 73 5.41 -6.04 7.69
C ARG A 73 4.48 -4.91 7.26
N LEU A 74 4.77 -4.23 6.14
CA LEU A 74 3.90 -3.18 5.61
C LEU A 74 2.54 -3.74 5.13
N LEU A 75 2.55 -4.93 4.51
CA LEU A 75 1.33 -5.62 4.13
C LEU A 75 0.50 -6.01 5.36
N PHE A 76 1.12 -6.60 6.38
CA PHE A 76 0.42 -6.93 7.63
C PHE A 76 -0.12 -5.68 8.32
N SER A 77 0.66 -4.60 8.35
CA SER A 77 0.22 -3.30 8.88
C SER A 77 -1.01 -2.77 8.15
N THR A 78 -1.07 -2.94 6.82
CA THR A 78 -2.24 -2.55 6.02
C THR A 78 -3.47 -3.35 6.42
N ILE A 79 -3.33 -4.67 6.56
CA ILE A 79 -4.44 -5.56 6.95
C ILE A 79 -4.91 -5.26 8.37
N GLU A 80 -4.00 -4.94 9.29
CA GLU A 80 -4.36 -4.55 10.64
C GLU A 80 -5.07 -3.20 10.67
N TRP A 81 -4.58 -2.21 9.91
CA TRP A 81 -5.20 -0.89 9.81
C TRP A 81 -6.64 -0.98 9.30
N VAL A 82 -6.89 -1.65 8.17
CA VAL A 82 -8.25 -1.74 7.59
C VAL A 82 -9.25 -2.41 8.54
N ARG A 83 -8.81 -3.31 9.41
CA ARG A 83 -9.68 -3.98 10.40
C ARG A 83 -10.06 -3.08 11.57
N ASN A 84 -9.36 -1.96 11.75
CA ASN A 84 -9.52 -1.06 12.89
C ASN A 84 -10.08 0.33 12.50
N ILE A 85 -10.18 0.66 11.21
CA ILE A 85 -10.84 1.88 10.76
C ILE A 85 -12.37 1.77 10.85
N PRO A 86 -13.10 2.89 10.97
CA PRO A 86 -14.56 2.86 10.94
C PRO A 86 -15.10 2.34 9.61
N TYR A 87 -16.32 1.80 9.63
CA TYR A 87 -17.11 1.31 8.49
C TYR A 87 -16.60 0.04 7.81
N PHE A 88 -15.29 -0.16 7.66
CA PHE A 88 -14.76 -1.34 6.98
C PHE A 88 -15.14 -2.66 7.66
N PRO A 89 -15.07 -2.80 8.99
CA PRO A 89 -15.46 -4.05 9.67
C PRO A 89 -16.94 -4.38 9.56
N ASP A 90 -17.78 -3.36 9.31
CA ASP A 90 -19.23 -3.49 9.18
C ASP A 90 -19.65 -3.99 7.78
N LEU A 91 -18.73 -3.94 6.80
CA LEU A 91 -18.97 -4.46 5.46
C LEU A 91 -19.05 -5.99 5.47
N PRO A 92 -19.84 -6.60 4.56
CA PRO A 92 -19.78 -8.03 4.33
C PRO A 92 -18.36 -8.50 4.00
N VAL A 93 -17.99 -9.71 4.43
CA VAL A 93 -16.65 -10.27 4.19
C VAL A 93 -16.31 -10.31 2.69
N SER A 94 -17.30 -10.54 1.82
CA SER A 94 -17.12 -10.50 0.36
C SER A 94 -16.64 -9.13 -0.12
N GLU A 95 -17.22 -8.05 0.42
CA GLU A 95 -16.88 -6.67 0.10
C GLU A 95 -15.50 -6.31 0.68
N GLN A 96 -15.22 -6.71 1.92
CA GLN A 96 -13.90 -6.51 2.52
C GLN A 96 -12.79 -7.11 1.67
N VAL A 97 -12.98 -8.35 1.19
CA VAL A 97 -12.03 -9.04 0.30
C VAL A 97 -11.97 -8.36 -1.07
N ALA A 98 -13.10 -7.93 -1.63
CA ALA A 98 -13.13 -7.25 -2.92
C ALA A 98 -12.37 -5.92 -2.88
N LEU A 99 -12.65 -5.06 -1.90
CA LEU A 99 -11.97 -3.77 -1.72
C LEU A 99 -10.47 -3.95 -1.54
N LEU A 100 -10.04 -4.91 -0.72
CA LEU A 100 -8.61 -5.20 -0.54
C LEU A 100 -7.95 -5.72 -1.81
N ARG A 101 -8.63 -6.56 -2.60
CA ARG A 101 -8.08 -7.04 -3.88
C ARG A 101 -7.90 -5.92 -4.90
N LEU A 102 -8.72 -4.88 -4.84
CA LEU A 102 -8.66 -3.75 -5.76
C LEU A 102 -7.66 -2.68 -5.31
N SER A 103 -7.44 -2.51 -4.00
CA SER A 103 -6.64 -1.40 -3.46
C SER A 103 -5.30 -1.78 -2.83
N TRP A 104 -4.95 -3.08 -2.70
CA TRP A 104 -3.75 -3.50 -1.97
C TRP A 104 -2.44 -2.88 -2.49
N SER A 105 -2.32 -2.66 -3.81
CA SER A 105 -1.10 -2.10 -4.41
C SER A 105 -0.92 -0.63 -4.06
N GLU A 106 -2.00 0.16 -4.11
CA GLU A 106 -2.01 1.56 -3.72
C GLU A 106 -1.75 1.72 -2.21
N LEU A 107 -2.42 0.90 -1.39
CA LEU A 107 -2.20 0.86 0.06
C LEU A 107 -0.75 0.50 0.40
N PHE A 108 -0.15 -0.43 -0.35
CA PHE A 108 1.25 -0.80 -0.18
C PHE A 108 2.21 0.35 -0.54
N ILE A 109 1.95 1.08 -1.64
CA ILE A 109 2.72 2.27 -2.03
C ILE A 109 2.65 3.35 -0.94
N LEU A 110 1.46 3.64 -0.43
CA LEU A 110 1.26 4.63 0.62
C LEU A 110 2.04 4.25 1.90
N ASN A 111 2.00 2.99 2.31
CA ASN A 111 2.77 2.51 3.46
C ASN A 111 4.29 2.50 3.20
N ALA A 112 4.74 2.15 1.99
CA ALA A 112 6.15 2.21 1.62
C ALA A 112 6.70 3.64 1.65
N ALA A 113 5.92 4.60 1.14
CA ALA A 113 6.27 6.02 1.20
C ALA A 113 6.30 6.55 2.64
N GLN A 114 5.28 6.24 3.43
CA GLN A 114 5.18 6.66 4.83
C GLN A 114 6.30 6.06 5.71
N SER A 115 6.74 4.84 5.41
CA SER A 115 7.83 4.15 6.13
C SER A 115 9.24 4.53 5.66
N ALA A 116 9.36 5.32 4.59
CA ALA A 116 10.63 5.63 3.93
C ALA A 116 11.43 4.36 3.57
N LEU A 117 10.73 3.35 3.03
CA LEU A 117 11.33 2.10 2.57
C LEU A 117 12.45 2.38 1.55
N PRO A 118 13.71 1.97 1.75
CA PRO A 118 14.76 2.22 0.79
C PRO A 118 14.57 1.38 -0.48
N LEU A 119 14.26 2.06 -1.59
CA LEU A 119 13.93 1.42 -2.87
C LEU A 119 15.11 1.34 -3.83
N HIS A 120 16.25 0.80 -3.40
CA HIS A 120 17.37 0.63 -4.32
C HIS A 120 17.08 -0.49 -5.34
N THR A 121 17.33 -0.21 -6.63
CA THR A 121 17.00 -1.11 -7.74
C THR A 121 17.70 -2.46 -7.65
N ALA A 122 18.98 -2.50 -7.26
CA ALA A 122 19.75 -3.75 -7.19
C ALA A 122 19.23 -4.73 -6.11
N PRO A 123 18.96 -4.30 -4.86
CA PRO A 123 18.30 -5.16 -3.88
C PRO A 123 16.90 -5.63 -4.29
N LEU A 124 16.10 -4.78 -4.97
CA LEU A 124 14.78 -5.17 -5.48
C LEU A 124 14.86 -6.23 -6.58
N LEU A 125 15.81 -6.08 -7.52
CA LEU A 125 16.09 -7.09 -8.55
C LEU A 125 16.48 -8.43 -7.91
N ALA A 126 17.34 -8.38 -6.91
CA ALA A 126 17.77 -9.59 -6.22
C ALA A 126 16.61 -10.23 -5.43
N ALA A 127 15.78 -9.43 -4.74
CA ALA A 127 14.57 -9.88 -4.06
C ALA A 127 13.54 -10.54 -5.01
N ALA A 128 13.40 -10.01 -6.22
CA ALA A 128 12.52 -10.56 -7.24
C ALA A 128 13.10 -11.78 -7.97
N GLY A 129 14.26 -12.30 -7.54
CA GLY A 129 14.84 -13.53 -8.06
C GLY A 129 15.60 -13.37 -9.38
N PHE A 130 15.93 -12.14 -9.79
CA PHE A 130 16.67 -11.88 -11.05
C PHE A 130 18.18 -12.17 -10.97
N HIS A 131 18.68 -12.72 -9.85
CA HIS A 131 20.10 -12.98 -9.62
C HIS A 131 20.55 -14.40 -10.00
N SER A 132 19.64 -15.33 -10.34
CA SER A 132 19.93 -16.77 -10.35
C SER A 132 19.81 -17.50 -11.70
N SER A 133 19.47 -16.83 -12.81
CA SER A 133 19.46 -17.43 -14.17
C SER A 133 19.36 -16.37 -15.27
N PRO A 134 19.92 -16.57 -16.49
CA PRO A 134 19.71 -15.66 -17.61
C PRO A 134 18.22 -15.57 -17.97
N MET A 135 17.63 -14.40 -17.72
CA MET A 135 16.25 -14.08 -17.99
C MET A 135 16.08 -13.41 -19.37
N PRO A 136 14.93 -13.61 -20.06
CA PRO A 136 14.64 -12.86 -21.27
C PRO A 136 14.57 -11.36 -20.98
N ALA A 137 15.21 -10.56 -21.84
CA ALA A 137 15.36 -9.10 -21.67
C ALA A 137 14.03 -8.37 -21.44
N ASP A 138 12.96 -8.83 -22.10
CA ASP A 138 11.60 -8.28 -21.97
C ASP A 138 11.08 -8.31 -20.52
N ARG A 139 11.34 -9.40 -19.79
CA ARG A 139 10.94 -9.53 -18.38
C ARG A 139 11.74 -8.59 -17.47
N VAL A 140 13.02 -8.39 -17.77
CA VAL A 140 13.88 -7.46 -17.02
C VAL A 140 13.40 -6.02 -17.24
N VAL A 141 13.12 -5.64 -18.49
CA VAL A 141 12.59 -4.31 -18.83
C VAL A 141 11.26 -4.06 -18.15
N SER A 142 10.31 -5.00 -18.21
CA SER A 142 9.01 -4.87 -17.55
C SER A 142 9.14 -4.70 -16.04
N PHE A 143 10.00 -5.49 -15.39
CA PHE A 143 10.24 -5.36 -13.95
C PHE A 143 10.89 -4.01 -13.59
N MET A 144 11.89 -3.57 -14.38
CA MET A 144 12.53 -2.27 -14.16
C MET A 144 11.54 -1.11 -14.33
N ASP A 145 10.59 -1.21 -15.26
CA ASP A 145 9.52 -0.23 -15.42
C ASP A 145 8.59 -0.20 -14.20
N GLN A 146 8.21 -1.36 -13.67
CA GLN A 146 7.43 -1.45 -12.42
C GLN A 146 8.17 -0.84 -11.23
N VAL A 147 9.47 -1.14 -11.07
CA VAL A 147 10.30 -0.56 -10.02
C VAL A 147 10.39 0.97 -10.17
N ARG A 148 10.53 1.46 -11.40
CA ARG A 148 10.59 2.90 -11.69
C ARG A 148 9.27 3.59 -11.34
N VAL A 149 8.13 3.05 -11.75
CA VAL A 149 6.80 3.60 -11.42
C VAL A 149 6.62 3.62 -9.90
N PHE A 150 7.00 2.54 -9.21
CA PHE A 150 6.92 2.45 -7.76
C PHE A 150 7.78 3.52 -7.05
N GLN A 151 9.04 3.68 -7.48
CA GLN A 151 9.93 4.73 -6.97
C GLN A 151 9.38 6.13 -7.23
N ASP A 152 8.83 6.40 -8.42
CA ASP A 152 8.26 7.71 -8.75
C ASP A 152 7.06 8.06 -7.85
N GLN A 153 6.18 7.09 -7.55
CA GLN A 153 5.07 7.31 -6.62
C GLN A 153 5.55 7.65 -5.21
N VAL A 154 6.53 6.89 -4.69
CA VAL A 154 7.11 7.13 -3.36
C VAL A 154 7.78 8.50 -3.30
N ASP A 155 8.61 8.84 -4.28
CA ASP A 155 9.29 10.13 -4.35
C ASP A 155 8.29 11.30 -4.44
N LYS A 156 7.19 11.13 -5.18
CA LYS A 156 6.15 12.15 -5.31
C LYS A 156 5.48 12.44 -3.97
N LEU A 157 5.15 11.41 -3.20
CA LEU A 157 4.60 11.54 -1.84
C LEU A 157 5.61 12.19 -0.88
N THR A 158 6.90 11.84 -0.97
CA THR A 158 7.96 12.47 -0.18
C THR A 158 8.14 13.96 -0.52
N ARG A 159 8.11 14.33 -1.80
CA ARG A 159 8.22 15.74 -2.24
C ARG A 159 7.05 16.59 -1.78
N LEU A 160 5.85 16.00 -1.69
CA LEU A 160 4.65 16.67 -1.20
C LEU A 160 4.64 16.87 0.31
N GLN A 161 5.59 16.29 1.06
CA GLN A 161 5.66 16.37 2.53
C GLN A 161 4.36 15.91 3.19
N VAL A 162 3.78 14.82 2.67
CA VAL A 162 2.50 14.27 3.15
C VAL A 162 2.61 13.95 4.64
N ASP A 163 1.71 14.51 5.45
CA ASP A 163 1.67 14.26 6.88
C ASP A 163 0.92 12.97 7.25
N SER A 164 0.93 12.61 8.53
CA SER A 164 0.29 11.37 9.00
C SER A 164 -1.21 11.33 8.75
N ALA A 165 -1.91 12.45 8.92
CA ALA A 165 -3.35 12.53 8.73
C ALA A 165 -3.69 12.41 7.24
N GLU A 166 -2.92 13.09 6.39
CA GLU A 166 -3.05 13.00 4.94
C GLU A 166 -2.81 11.58 4.42
N TYR A 167 -1.79 10.87 4.93
CA TYR A 167 -1.59 9.45 4.59
C TYR A 167 -2.78 8.60 4.97
N SER A 168 -3.32 8.75 6.19
CA SER A 168 -4.49 7.98 6.62
C SER A 168 -5.74 8.30 5.78
N CYS A 169 -5.91 9.57 5.37
CA CYS A 169 -6.97 9.96 4.44
C CYS A 169 -6.77 9.35 3.04
N LEU A 170 -5.56 9.40 2.48
CA LEU A 170 -5.24 8.80 1.17
C LEU A 170 -5.47 7.29 1.19
N LYS A 171 -5.09 6.59 2.26
CA LYS A 171 -5.38 5.15 2.44
C LYS A 171 -6.88 4.88 2.44
N ALA A 172 -7.67 5.70 3.14
CA ALA A 172 -9.12 5.55 3.18
C ALA A 172 -9.74 5.80 1.80
N ILE A 173 -9.28 6.82 1.07
CA ILE A 173 -9.73 7.11 -0.30
C ILE A 173 -9.41 5.93 -1.21
N ALA A 174 -8.17 5.42 -1.20
CA ALA A 174 -7.77 4.28 -2.02
C ALA A 174 -8.58 3.01 -1.70
N LEU A 175 -8.90 2.78 -0.43
CA LEU A 175 -9.67 1.61 0.01
C LEU A 175 -11.14 1.68 -0.41
N PHE A 176 -11.78 2.85 -0.27
CA PHE A 176 -13.22 3.01 -0.53
C PHE A 176 -13.56 3.58 -1.92
N SER A 177 -12.55 3.95 -2.71
CA SER A 177 -12.67 4.32 -4.12
C SER A 177 -11.92 3.31 -4.99
N PRO A 178 -12.30 2.01 -4.96
CA PRO A 178 -11.62 1.03 -5.78
C PRO A 178 -11.77 1.45 -7.25
N GLY A 179 -10.64 1.61 -7.94
CA GLY A 179 -10.62 2.16 -9.29
C GLY A 179 -11.57 1.42 -10.23
N GLU A 180 -12.38 2.17 -10.98
CA GLU A 180 -12.93 1.70 -12.24
C GLU A 180 -11.75 1.48 -13.19
N SER A 181 -11.17 0.28 -13.21
CA SER A 181 -10.06 -0.10 -14.12
C SER A 181 -10.39 -1.37 -14.87
#